data_AF-A0AAN9PAP5-F1
#
_entry.id   AF-A0AAN9PAP5-F1
#
_cell.length_a   1.000
_cell.length_b   1.000
_cell.length_c   1.000
_cell.angle_alpha   90.00
_cell.angle_beta   90.00
_cell.angle_gamma   90.00
#
_symmetry.space_group_name_H-M   'P 1'
#
loop_
_entity.id
_entity.type
_entity.pdbx_description
1 polymer ?
#
loop_
_entity_poly.entity_id
_entity_poly.type
_entity_poly.pdbx_seq_one_letter_code
_entity_poly.pdbx_strand_id
1 'polypeptide(L)'
;MAKLTFLIALLAVLVLAVHASTTLRSRESSCKKQIERANLKHCERHVMQRIQEQEEEEEEGEGEEDRIRKLRGIIKHHHHVVKSLRHRNSQQQQQQEEEEAQEQFEKCCEELNDINSQRCKCRALQQIFENQSQQLEGREQEEQLEREVEKLPRSCGLRPIRGCEVNPDEEE
;
A
#
# COMPACT_ATOMS: atom_id res chain seq x y z
N MET A 1 -11.34 38.49 -45.13
CA MET A 1 -11.99 38.45 -43.80
C MET A 1 -11.88 37.07 -43.15
N ALA A 2 -12.37 35.98 -43.76
CA ALA A 2 -12.39 34.64 -43.14
C ALA A 2 -11.00 34.02 -42.82
N LYS A 3 -9.95 34.38 -43.57
CA LYS A 3 -8.58 33.86 -43.32
C LYS A 3 -7.96 34.41 -42.03
N LEU A 4 -8.29 35.65 -41.67
CA LEU A 4 -7.81 36.29 -40.44
C LEU A 4 -8.51 35.72 -39.20
N THR A 5 -9.81 35.43 -39.29
CA THR A 5 -10.57 34.83 -38.18
C THR A 5 -10.11 33.41 -37.87
N PHE A 6 -9.74 32.62 -38.89
CA PHE A 6 -9.15 31.29 -38.69
C PHE A 6 -7.80 31.35 -37.95
N LEU A 7 -6.91 32.28 -38.34
CA LEU A 7 -5.60 32.42 -37.68
C LEU A 7 -5.74 32.86 -36.22
N ILE A 8 -6.67 33.76 -35.91
CA ILE A 8 -6.92 34.22 -34.54
C ILE A 8 -7.48 33.07 -33.68
N ALA A 9 -8.41 32.28 -34.21
CA ALA A 9 -8.96 31.13 -33.50
C ALA A 9 -7.89 30.06 -33.22
N LEU A 10 -7.01 29.79 -34.19
CA LEU A 10 -5.91 28.83 -34.03
C LEU A 10 -4.90 29.28 -32.97
N LEU A 11 -4.55 30.58 -32.96
CA LEU A 11 -3.69 31.16 -31.93
C LEU A 11 -4.33 31.10 -30.54
N ALA A 12 -5.63 31.36 -30.42
CA ALA A 12 -6.34 31.26 -29.15
C ALA A 12 -6.32 29.82 -28.59
N VAL A 13 -6.52 28.81 -29.45
CA VAL A 13 -6.44 27.39 -29.05
C VAL A 13 -5.03 27.01 -28.60
N LEU A 14 -4.00 27.46 -29.33
CA LEU A 14 -2.60 27.21 -28.95
C LEU A 14 -2.25 27.84 -27.61
N VAL A 15 -2.70 29.08 -27.36
CA VAL A 15 -2.49 29.77 -26.09
C VAL A 15 -3.20 29.03 -24.95
N LEU A 16 -4.43 28.55 -25.15
CA LEU A 16 -5.15 27.76 -24.14
C LEU A 16 -4.45 26.43 -23.84
N ALA A 17 -3.96 25.73 -24.86
CA ALA A 17 -3.21 24.48 -24.69
C ALA A 17 -1.91 24.70 -23.89
N VAL A 18 -1.18 25.77 -24.15
CA VAL A 18 0.05 26.13 -23.40
C VAL A 18 -0.26 26.49 -21.95
N HIS A 19 -1.31 27.27 -21.68
CA HIS A 19 -1.72 27.60 -20.30
C HIS A 19 -2.22 26.37 -19.52
N ALA A 20 -2.96 25.47 -20.17
CA ALA A 20 -3.34 24.20 -19.57
C ALA A 20 -2.10 23.34 -19.23
N SER A 21 -1.11 23.30 -20.12
CA SER A 21 0.11 22.51 -19.94
C SER A 21 1.01 23.04 -18.81
N THR A 22 1.14 24.37 -18.71
CA THR A 22 1.94 25.03 -17.66
C THR A 22 1.29 24.90 -16.28
N THR A 23 -0.03 25.05 -16.20
CA THR A 23 -0.77 24.87 -14.94
C THR A 23 -0.77 23.40 -14.47
N LEU A 24 -0.84 22.44 -15.39
CA LEU A 24 -0.67 21.01 -15.09
C LEU A 24 0.73 20.70 -14.54
N ARG A 25 1.79 21.12 -15.24
CA ARG A 25 3.18 20.92 -14.78
C ARG A 25 3.46 21.56 -13.43
N SER A 26 2.92 22.77 -13.19
CA SER A 26 3.08 23.44 -11.89
C SER A 26 2.43 22.63 -10.75
N ARG A 27 1.22 22.11 -10.95
CA ARG A 27 0.53 21.26 -9.97
C ARG A 27 1.27 19.95 -9.70
N GLU A 28 1.79 19.32 -10.75
CA GLU A 28 2.60 18.10 -10.66
C GLU A 28 3.89 18.33 -9.85
N SER A 29 4.59 19.43 -10.11
CA SER A 29 5.77 19.81 -9.33
C SER A 29 5.45 20.06 -7.84
N SER A 30 4.24 20.52 -7.53
CA SER A 30 3.78 20.70 -6.17
C SER A 30 3.37 19.39 -5.49
N CYS A 31 2.79 18.43 -6.22
CA CYS A 31 2.51 17.09 -5.69
C CYS A 31 3.81 16.39 -5.33
N LYS A 32 4.80 16.38 -6.23
CA LYS A 32 6.09 15.73 -6.00
C LYS A 32 6.75 16.22 -4.71
N LYS A 33 6.78 17.53 -4.49
CA LYS A 33 7.31 18.11 -3.24
C LYS A 33 6.51 17.76 -2.00
N GLN A 34 5.20 17.58 -2.10
CA GLN A 34 4.37 17.14 -0.97
C GLN A 34 4.67 15.69 -0.63
N ILE A 35 4.79 14.83 -1.65
CA ILE A 35 5.08 13.41 -1.49
C ILE A 35 6.48 13.20 -0.90
N GLU A 36 7.49 13.92 -1.41
CA GLU A 36 8.86 13.88 -0.87
C GLU A 36 8.93 14.31 0.60
N ARG A 37 8.09 15.28 1.01
CA ARG A 37 8.02 15.74 2.41
C ARG A 37 7.29 14.76 3.32
N ALA A 38 6.22 14.15 2.80
CA ALA A 38 5.45 13.15 3.52
C ALA A 38 6.27 11.90 3.83
N ASN A 39 7.31 11.60 3.03
CA ASN A 39 8.25 10.51 3.29
C ASN A 39 7.56 9.16 3.52
N LEU A 40 6.91 8.60 2.49
CA LEU A 40 6.04 7.41 2.51
C LEU A 40 6.70 6.07 2.91
N LYS A 41 7.87 6.10 3.55
CA LYS A 41 8.63 4.91 3.92
C LYS A 41 7.91 4.01 4.91
N HIS A 42 7.03 4.54 5.76
CA HIS A 42 6.26 3.69 6.66
C HIS A 42 5.19 2.93 5.89
N CYS A 43 4.59 3.56 4.88
CA CYS A 43 3.66 2.88 3.98
C CYS A 43 4.33 1.81 3.14
N GLU A 44 5.49 2.11 2.57
CA GLU A 44 6.28 1.13 1.81
C GLU A 44 6.58 -0.11 2.68
N ARG A 45 7.06 0.07 3.91
CA ARG A 45 7.33 -1.06 4.81
C ARG A 45 6.07 -1.82 5.21
N HIS A 46 4.99 -1.11 5.57
CA HIS A 46 3.74 -1.72 5.98
C HIS A 46 3.17 -2.62 4.87
N VAL A 47 3.13 -2.11 3.64
CA VAL A 47 2.61 -2.88 2.50
C VAL A 47 3.48 -4.10 2.23
N MET A 48 4.81 -3.97 2.27
CA MET A 48 5.71 -5.11 2.05
C MET A 48 5.59 -6.19 3.11
N GLN A 49 5.40 -5.81 4.39
CA GLN A 49 5.14 -6.77 5.47
C GLN A 49 3.85 -7.55 5.21
N ARG A 50 2.79 -6.87 4.74
CA ARG A 50 1.48 -7.49 4.50
C ARG A 50 1.44 -8.46 3.33
N ILE A 51 2.29 -8.26 2.32
CA ILE A 51 2.44 -9.19 1.20
C ILE A 51 3.13 -10.48 1.69
N GLN A 52 4.21 -10.35 2.47
CA GLN A 52 4.95 -11.50 3.01
C GLN A 52 4.10 -12.34 3.97
N GLU A 53 3.29 -11.71 4.82
CA GLU A 53 2.36 -12.40 5.73
C GLU A 53 1.29 -13.23 4.98
N GLN A 54 0.88 -12.80 3.78
CA GLN A 54 -0.15 -13.50 2.99
C GLN A 54 0.40 -14.73 2.26
N GLU A 55 1.67 -14.74 1.87
CA GLU A 55 2.33 -15.91 1.26
C GLU A 55 2.46 -17.08 2.26
N GLU A 56 2.71 -16.79 3.54
CA GLU A 56 2.85 -17.82 4.58
C GLU A 56 1.50 -18.47 4.96
N GLU A 57 0.38 -17.76 4.83
CA GLU A 57 -0.96 -18.31 5.12
C GLU A 57 -1.48 -19.24 4.01
N GLU A 58 -0.97 -19.15 2.78
CA GLU A 58 -1.36 -20.03 1.66
C GLU A 58 -0.54 -21.35 1.62
N GLU A 59 0.65 -21.42 2.23
CA GLU A 59 1.44 -22.65 2.35
C GLU A 59 1.00 -23.59 3.50
N GLU A 60 0.28 -23.10 4.53
CA GLU A 60 -0.26 -23.93 5.63
C GLU A 60 -1.58 -24.65 5.27
N GLY A 61 -1.82 -24.85 3.97
CA GLY A 61 -3.07 -25.36 3.41
C GLY A 61 -3.14 -26.86 3.12
N GLU A 62 -2.09 -27.68 3.26
CA GLU A 62 -2.19 -29.12 2.93
C GLU A 62 -1.32 -30.02 3.84
N GLY A 63 -1.96 -30.70 4.80
CA GLY A 63 -1.33 -31.67 5.69
C GLY A 63 -2.32 -32.64 6.33
N GLU A 64 -2.68 -33.68 5.58
CA GLU A 64 -3.64 -34.73 5.94
C GLU A 64 -3.10 -35.75 6.97
N GLU A 65 -3.89 -35.95 8.02
CA GLU A 65 -4.15 -37.13 8.88
C GLU A 65 -3.11 -37.87 9.78
N ASP A 66 -3.53 -37.92 11.06
CA ASP A 66 -3.81 -39.10 11.90
C ASP A 66 -2.70 -40.13 12.25
N ARG A 67 -2.27 -40.12 13.53
CA ARG A 67 -2.32 -41.25 14.50
C ARG A 67 -1.66 -40.85 15.83
N ILE A 68 -1.98 -41.59 16.90
CA ILE A 68 -1.49 -41.50 18.29
C ILE A 68 -2.41 -40.73 19.25
N ARG A 69 -3.69 -41.14 19.33
CA ARG A 69 -4.65 -40.67 20.35
C ARG A 69 -4.70 -41.50 21.66
N LYS A 70 -3.75 -42.42 21.94
CA LYS A 70 -3.88 -43.33 23.12
C LYS A 70 -2.76 -43.30 24.17
N LEU A 71 -1.81 -42.36 24.13
CA LEU A 71 -0.75 -42.21 25.15
C LEU A 71 -0.70 -40.81 25.81
N ARG A 72 -1.71 -39.96 25.58
CA ARG A 72 -1.67 -38.52 25.88
C ARG A 72 -2.57 -38.14 27.07
N GLY A 73 -2.59 -38.96 28.13
CA GLY A 73 -3.39 -38.70 29.34
C GLY A 73 -2.64 -37.92 30.42
N ILE A 74 -1.35 -38.22 30.61
CA ILE A 74 -0.55 -37.70 31.73
C ILE A 74 0.40 -36.57 31.28
N ILE A 75 0.88 -36.60 30.03
CA ILE A 75 1.77 -35.57 29.45
C ILE A 75 1.03 -34.24 29.20
N LYS A 76 -0.30 -34.26 29.07
CA LYS A 76 -1.11 -33.07 28.77
C LYS A 76 -0.99 -32.00 29.84
N HIS A 77 -0.90 -32.38 31.12
CA HIS A 77 -0.93 -31.39 32.20
C HIS A 77 0.39 -30.59 32.28
N HIS A 78 1.53 -31.29 32.15
CA HIS A 78 2.85 -30.66 32.10
C HIS A 78 3.07 -29.86 30.81
N HIS A 79 2.60 -30.38 29.68
CA HIS A 79 2.65 -29.67 28.40
C HIS A 79 1.76 -28.41 28.43
N HIS A 80 0.60 -28.42 29.09
CA HIS A 80 -0.28 -27.24 29.19
C HIS A 80 0.29 -26.15 30.09
N VAL A 81 1.01 -26.51 31.17
CA VAL A 81 1.66 -25.53 32.07
C VAL A 81 2.90 -24.92 31.41
N VAL A 82 3.74 -25.74 30.76
CA VAL A 82 4.90 -25.23 29.98
C VAL A 82 4.44 -24.45 28.75
N LYS A 83 3.40 -24.91 28.06
CA LYS A 83 2.75 -24.15 26.97
C LYS A 83 2.13 -22.87 27.49
N SER A 84 1.48 -22.83 28.65
CA SER A 84 0.91 -21.60 29.20
C SER A 84 1.96 -20.59 29.67
N LEU A 85 3.14 -21.04 30.12
CA LEU A 85 4.28 -20.17 30.47
C LEU A 85 5.04 -19.69 29.21
N ARG A 86 5.21 -20.56 28.21
CA ARG A 86 5.79 -20.20 26.91
C ARG A 86 4.84 -19.28 26.14
N HIS A 87 3.53 -19.54 26.16
CA HIS A 87 2.50 -18.70 25.58
C HIS A 87 2.31 -17.38 26.34
N ARG A 88 2.66 -17.27 27.63
CA ARG A 88 2.72 -15.97 28.33
C ARG A 88 3.88 -15.08 27.86
N ASN A 89 5.06 -15.68 27.64
CA ASN A 89 6.21 -14.97 27.07
C ASN A 89 6.02 -14.69 25.57
N SER A 90 5.47 -15.64 24.82
CA SER A 90 5.13 -15.49 23.40
C SER A 90 3.95 -14.54 23.18
N GLN A 91 2.95 -14.48 24.08
CA GLN A 91 1.88 -13.47 24.02
C GLN A 91 2.40 -12.07 24.35
N GLN A 92 3.38 -11.94 25.26
CA GLN A 92 4.00 -10.64 25.50
C GLN A 92 4.86 -10.18 24.32
N GLN A 93 5.57 -11.09 23.65
CA GLN A 93 6.30 -10.77 22.42
C GLN A 93 5.36 -10.48 21.25
N GLN A 94 4.30 -11.28 21.05
CA GLN A 94 3.29 -11.03 20.02
C GLN A 94 2.53 -9.72 20.26
N GLN A 95 2.21 -9.38 21.51
CA GLN A 95 1.60 -8.08 21.83
C GLN A 95 2.53 -6.91 21.52
N GLN A 96 3.84 -7.06 21.76
CA GLN A 96 4.82 -6.02 21.41
C GLN A 96 4.97 -5.89 19.89
N GLU A 97 5.04 -6.99 19.15
CA GLU A 97 5.14 -6.98 17.68
C GLU A 97 3.88 -6.41 17.03
N GLU A 98 2.68 -6.75 17.53
CA GLU A 98 1.41 -6.17 17.05
C GLU A 98 1.33 -4.66 17.35
N GLU A 99 1.75 -4.22 18.54
CA GLU A 99 1.76 -2.81 18.91
C GLU A 99 2.75 -2.00 18.06
N GLU A 100 3.94 -2.55 17.79
CA GLU A 100 4.93 -1.95 16.88
C GLU A 100 4.43 -1.90 15.43
N ALA A 101 3.81 -2.97 14.94
CA ALA A 101 3.22 -3.02 13.59
C ALA A 101 2.08 -2.00 13.45
N GLN A 102 1.26 -1.87 14.49
CA GLN A 102 0.19 -0.88 14.51
C GLN A 102 0.72 0.55 14.57
N GLU A 103 1.76 0.82 15.35
CA GLU A 103 2.43 2.13 15.36
C GLU A 103 3.04 2.48 13.99
N GLN A 104 3.63 1.50 13.29
CA GLN A 104 4.13 1.71 11.93
C GLN A 104 3.01 2.02 10.94
N PHE A 105 1.87 1.33 11.07
CA PHE A 105 0.70 1.60 10.23
C PHE A 105 0.11 2.99 10.49
N GLU A 106 0.01 3.41 11.76
CA GLU A 106 -0.46 4.75 12.12
C GLU A 106 0.43 5.84 11.49
N LYS A 107 1.75 5.68 11.57
CA LYS A 107 2.71 6.58 10.89
C LYS A 107 2.49 6.62 9.39
N CYS A 108 2.28 5.48 8.72
CA CYS A 108 1.92 5.47 7.30
C CYS A 108 0.67 6.31 7.02
N CYS A 109 -0.38 6.15 7.83
CA CYS A 109 -1.61 6.90 7.63
C CYS A 109 -1.43 8.40 7.84
N GLU A 110 -0.57 8.82 8.77
CA GLU A 110 -0.18 10.22 8.95
C GLU A 110 0.53 10.77 7.71
N GLU A 111 1.52 10.04 7.18
CA GLU A 111 2.27 10.42 5.97
C GLU A 111 1.33 10.59 4.76
N LEU A 112 0.41 9.66 4.55
CA LEU A 112 -0.59 9.75 3.47
C LEU A 112 -1.61 10.88 3.70
N ASN A 113 -1.90 11.21 4.96
CA ASN A 113 -2.85 12.25 5.29
C ASN A 113 -2.28 13.66 5.09
N ASP A 114 -0.97 13.85 5.30
CA ASP A 114 -0.24 15.12 5.09
C ASP A 114 -0.29 15.63 3.64
N ILE A 115 -0.65 14.76 2.70
CA ILE A 115 -0.83 15.11 1.30
C ILE A 115 -2.22 15.74 1.08
N ASN A 116 -2.27 17.01 0.71
CA ASN A 116 -3.53 17.79 0.77
C ASN A 116 -4.53 17.50 -0.36
N SER A 117 -4.10 16.90 -1.47
CA SER A 117 -4.92 16.72 -2.67
C SER A 117 -5.15 15.25 -2.97
N GLN A 118 -6.40 14.87 -3.25
CA GLN A 118 -6.78 13.53 -3.69
C GLN A 118 -5.96 13.05 -4.89
N ARG A 119 -5.68 13.95 -5.85
CA ARG A 119 -4.82 13.65 -7.01
C ARG A 119 -3.37 13.38 -6.61
N CYS A 120 -2.84 14.13 -5.64
CA CYS A 120 -1.49 13.89 -5.15
C CYS A 120 -1.42 12.63 -4.27
N LYS A 121 -2.49 12.31 -3.53
CA LYS A 121 -2.62 11.04 -2.79
C LYS A 121 -2.59 9.85 -3.75
N CYS A 122 -3.31 9.92 -4.88
CA CYS A 122 -3.21 8.88 -5.91
C CYS A 122 -1.77 8.72 -6.40
N ARG A 123 -1.10 9.84 -6.69
CA ARG A 123 0.29 9.82 -7.14
C ARG A 123 1.26 9.28 -6.08
N ALA A 124 0.97 9.48 -4.80
CA ALA A 124 1.71 8.87 -3.71
C ALA A 124 1.55 7.35 -3.71
N LEU A 125 0.32 6.84 -3.92
CA LEU A 125 0.06 5.40 -4.02
C LEU A 125 0.78 4.79 -5.23
N GLN A 126 0.71 5.43 -6.40
CA GLN A 126 1.46 5.03 -7.59
C GLN A 126 2.97 4.99 -7.31
N GLN A 127 3.51 5.99 -6.61
CA GLN A 127 4.92 6.01 -6.24
C GLN A 127 5.30 4.88 -5.26
N ILE A 128 4.44 4.54 -4.29
CA ILE A 128 4.66 3.39 -3.39
C ILE A 128 4.72 2.11 -4.23
N PHE A 129 3.75 1.93 -5.13
CA PHE A 129 3.70 0.78 -6.02
C PHE A 129 4.96 0.69 -6.91
N GLU A 130 5.29 1.73 -7.66
CA GLU A 130 6.48 1.80 -8.53
C GLU A 130 7.80 1.51 -7.80
N ASN A 131 7.93 1.97 -6.55
CA ASN A 131 9.13 1.76 -5.74
C ASN A 131 9.27 0.31 -5.25
N GLN A 132 8.15 -0.34 -4.93
CA GLN A 132 8.16 -1.71 -4.41
C GLN A 132 8.09 -2.75 -5.52
N SER A 133 7.36 -2.51 -6.62
CA SER A 133 7.22 -3.45 -7.73
C SER A 133 8.57 -3.79 -8.37
N GLN A 134 9.48 -2.81 -8.47
CA GLN A 134 10.86 -3.01 -8.95
C GLN A 134 11.68 -3.99 -8.10
N GLN A 135 11.28 -4.25 -6.86
CA GLN A 135 11.98 -5.15 -5.94
C GLN A 135 11.34 -6.54 -5.86
N LEU A 136 10.13 -6.71 -6.42
CA LEU A 136 9.40 -7.98 -6.39
C LEU A 136 9.80 -8.85 -7.57
N GLU A 137 9.99 -10.15 -7.32
CA GLU A 137 10.34 -11.14 -8.33
C GLU A 137 9.15 -12.05 -8.61
N GLY A 138 8.06 -11.49 -9.15
CA GLY A 138 6.90 -12.30 -9.53
C GLY A 138 5.63 -11.49 -9.78
N ARG A 139 4.84 -11.93 -10.77
CA ARG A 139 3.55 -11.31 -11.12
C ARG A 139 2.54 -11.41 -9.96
N GLU A 140 2.58 -12.51 -9.22
CA GLU A 140 1.68 -12.74 -8.09
C GLU A 140 1.93 -11.74 -6.93
N GLN A 141 3.19 -11.53 -6.58
CA GLN A 141 3.59 -10.53 -5.59
C GLN A 141 3.22 -9.11 -6.02
N GLU A 142 3.38 -8.79 -7.30
CA GLU A 142 2.99 -7.49 -7.86
C GLU A 142 1.47 -7.25 -7.80
N GLU A 143 0.65 -8.27 -8.11
CA GLU A 143 -0.81 -8.20 -7.98
C GLU A 143 -1.24 -8.08 -6.50
N GLN A 144 -0.55 -8.74 -5.58
CA GLN A 144 -0.78 -8.58 -4.14
C GLN A 144 -0.39 -7.16 -3.67
N LEU A 145 0.75 -6.64 -4.13
CA LEU A 145 1.19 -5.28 -3.87
C LEU A 145 0.16 -4.26 -4.32
N GLU A 146 -0.35 -4.39 -5.54
CA GLU A 146 -1.37 -3.49 -6.07
C GLU A 146 -2.62 -3.48 -5.18
N ARG A 147 -3.13 -4.66 -4.81
CA ARG A 147 -4.32 -4.81 -3.96
C ARG A 147 -4.12 -4.18 -2.58
N GLU A 148 -2.96 -4.34 -1.97
CA GLU A 148 -2.68 -3.76 -0.65
C GLU A 148 -2.54 -2.23 -0.74
N VAL A 149 -1.87 -1.70 -1.76
CA VAL A 149 -1.76 -0.25 -2.00
C VAL A 149 -3.14 0.37 -2.29
N GLU A 150 -4.02 -0.29 -3.04
CA GLU A 150 -5.37 0.22 -3.34
C GLU A 150 -6.24 0.30 -2.08
N LYS A 151 -6.06 -0.63 -1.13
CA LYS A 151 -6.80 -0.66 0.14
C LYS A 151 -6.30 0.38 1.14
N LEU A 152 -5.03 0.80 1.08
CA LEU A 152 -4.41 1.72 2.05
C LEU A 152 -5.27 2.95 2.40
N PRO A 153 -5.85 3.72 1.45
CA PRO A 153 -6.66 4.87 1.81
C PRO A 153 -7.87 4.50 2.66
N ARG A 154 -8.52 3.37 2.37
CA ARG A 154 -9.69 2.91 3.14
C ARG A 154 -9.28 2.43 4.52
N SER A 155 -8.16 1.68 4.61
CA SER A 155 -7.60 1.21 5.88
C SER A 155 -7.21 2.38 6.79
N CYS A 156 -6.71 3.48 6.23
CA CYS A 156 -6.40 4.72 6.96
C CYS A 156 -7.62 5.62 7.24
N GLY A 157 -8.84 5.19 6.90
CA GLY A 157 -10.06 6.00 7.06
C GLY A 157 -10.13 7.23 6.14
N LEU A 158 -9.30 7.28 5.10
CA LEU A 158 -9.33 8.33 4.08
C LEU A 158 -10.48 8.09 3.10
N ARG A 159 -10.97 9.18 2.50
CA ARG A 159 -12.00 9.07 1.46
C ARG A 159 -11.46 8.29 0.25
N PRO A 160 -12.26 7.40 -0.36
CA PRO A 160 -11.88 6.71 -1.58
C PRO A 160 -11.48 7.71 -2.67
N ILE A 161 -10.31 7.48 -3.26
CA ILE A 161 -9.80 8.31 -4.35
C ILE A 161 -10.45 7.81 -5.64
N ARG A 162 -11.44 8.54 -6.14
CA ARG A 162 -12.17 8.13 -7.36
C ARG A 162 -11.25 8.21 -8.58
N GLY A 163 -11.21 7.14 -9.37
CA GLY A 163 -10.43 7.08 -10.61
C GLY A 163 -8.91 7.15 -10.36
N CYS A 164 -8.46 6.63 -9.22
CA CYS A 164 -7.04 6.38 -9.01
C CYS A 164 -6.74 4.96 -9.46
N GLU A 165 -5.86 4.84 -10.46
CA GLU A 165 -5.31 3.58 -10.93
C GLU A 165 -3.89 3.49 -10.41
N VAL A 166 -3.60 2.44 -9.64
CA VAL A 166 -2.32 2.28 -8.94
C VAL A 166 -1.24 1.81 -9.91
N ASN A 167 -1.59 0.88 -10.81
CA ASN A 167 -0.74 0.45 -11.92
C ASN A 167 -1.30 0.95 -13.27
N PRO A 168 -0.83 2.10 -13.79
CA PRO A 168 -1.30 2.63 -15.07
C PRO A 168 -0.79 1.86 -16.30
N ASP A 169 0.12 0.90 -16.12
CA ASP A 169 0.80 0.20 -17.22
C ASP A 169 0.10 -1.12 -17.63
N GLU A 170 -1.02 -1.50 -16.99
CA GLU A 170 -1.82 -2.67 -17.39
C GLU A 170 -2.73 -2.43 -18.63
N GLU A 171 -2.75 -1.22 -19.21
CA GLU A 171 -3.57 -0.87 -20.40
C GLU A 171 -2.89 -1.12 -21.78
N GLU A 172 -1.91 -2.03 -21.92
CA GLU A 172 -1.38 -2.47 -23.24
C GLU A 172 -1.86 -3.87 -23.69
#